data_AF-A0A401QF75-F1
#
_entry.id   AF-A0A401QF75-F1
#
_cell.length_a   1.000
_cell.length_b   1.000
_cell.length_c   1.000
_cell.angle_alpha   90.00
_cell.angle_beta   90.00
_cell.angle_gamma   90.00
#
_symmetry.space_group_name_H-M   'P 1'
#
loop_
_entity.id
_entity.type
_entity.pdbx_description
1 polymer ?
#
loop_
_entity_poly.entity_id
_entity_poly.type
_entity_poly.pdbx_seq_one_letter_code
_entity_poly.pdbx_strand_id
1 'polypeptide(L)'
;SLSAGTIVPVDAPWGVYGYLENGKIQQKFRVFLEIVPGVINPPEPTDPTVKTVFTPPVWYYTRSFDKKVDEQQIEERVIQLLKDLEQDNQPFKGTYFVIAFFNIRGLMIVAFEKAGE
;
A
#
# COMPACT_ATOMS: atom_id res chain seq x y z
N SER A 1 -3.42 -36.54 7.19
CA SER A 1 -2.10 -35.91 7.04
C SER A 1 -2.33 -34.43 6.76
N LEU A 2 -1.71 -33.52 7.50
CA LEU A 2 -1.70 -32.12 7.10
C LEU A 2 -0.73 -32.04 5.90
N SER A 3 -1.27 -31.89 4.69
CA SER A 3 -0.45 -31.56 3.53
C SER A 3 0.34 -30.31 3.89
N ALA A 4 1.67 -30.37 3.85
CA ALA A 4 2.49 -29.17 3.97
C ALA A 4 2.01 -28.18 2.89
N GLY A 5 1.51 -27.02 3.32
CA GLY A 5 1.03 -26.00 2.40
C GLY A 5 2.12 -25.53 1.45
N THR A 6 1.76 -25.14 0.24
CA THR A 6 2.69 -24.53 -0.72
C THR A 6 3.16 -23.19 -0.19
N ILE A 7 4.48 -23.00 -0.07
CA ILE A 7 5.07 -21.72 0.31
C ILE A 7 5.10 -20.81 -0.92
N VAL A 8 4.49 -19.62 -0.81
CA VAL A 8 4.48 -18.60 -1.87
C VAL A 8 5.45 -17.48 -1.48
N PRO A 9 6.52 -17.22 -2.25
CA PRO A 9 7.41 -16.09 -1.99
C PRO A 9 6.70 -14.77 -2.30
N VAL A 10 6.86 -13.81 -1.38
CA VAL A 10 6.34 -12.44 -1.49
C VAL A 10 7.50 -11.44 -1.43
N ASP A 11 7.32 -10.30 -2.08
CA ASP A 11 8.26 -9.18 -2.01
C ASP A 11 7.86 -8.18 -0.91
N ALA A 12 8.85 -7.44 -0.42
CA ALA A 12 8.63 -6.25 0.38
C ALA A 12 8.49 -5.04 -0.57
N PRO A 13 7.68 -4.02 -0.23
CA PRO A 13 7.14 -3.75 1.10
C PRO A 13 5.82 -4.47 1.40
N TRP A 14 5.54 -4.60 2.70
CA TRP A 14 4.17 -4.84 3.14
C TRP A 14 3.38 -3.54 2.99
N GLY A 15 2.25 -3.63 2.31
CA GLY A 15 1.46 -2.48 1.94
C GLY A 15 0.13 -2.43 2.68
N VAL A 16 -0.35 -1.22 2.96
CA VAL A 16 -1.68 -0.97 3.51
C VAL A 16 -2.37 0.07 2.65
N TYR A 17 -3.54 -0.28 2.10
CA TYR A 17 -4.48 0.69 1.58
C TYR A 17 -5.31 1.25 2.74
N GLY A 18 -5.24 2.57 2.94
CA GLY A 18 -6.18 3.31 3.77
C GLY A 18 -7.12 4.15 2.91
N TYR A 19 -8.31 4.45 3.42
CA TYR A 19 -9.33 5.21 2.68
C TYR A 19 -9.48 6.62 3.23
N LEU A 20 -9.75 7.56 2.34
CA LEU A 20 -10.08 8.94 2.70
C LEU A 20 -11.55 9.22 2.43
N GLU A 21 -12.21 9.89 3.36
CA GLU A 21 -13.53 10.48 3.16
C GLU A 21 -13.51 11.90 3.70
N ASN A 22 -13.82 12.88 2.84
CA ASN A 22 -13.79 14.31 3.18
C ASN A 22 -12.46 14.75 3.85
N GLY A 23 -11.33 14.23 3.35
CA GLY A 23 -9.99 14.55 3.86
C GLY A 23 -9.62 13.89 5.19
N LYS A 24 -10.45 12.98 5.72
CA LYS A 24 -10.18 12.22 6.94
C LYS A 24 -9.89 10.76 6.65
N ILE A 25 -8.93 10.18 7.37
CA ILE A 25 -8.63 8.75 7.29
C ILE A 25 -9.76 7.95 7.92
N GLN A 26 -10.22 6.95 7.18
CA GLN A 26 -11.17 5.96 7.67
C GLN A 26 -10.42 4.83 8.36
N GLN A 27 -10.95 4.36 9.49
CA GLN A 27 -10.43 3.20 10.24
C GLN A 27 -10.77 1.87 9.55
N LYS A 28 -10.48 1.81 8.25
CA LYS A 28 -10.71 0.67 7.36
C LYS A 28 -9.46 0.52 6.53
N PHE A 29 -8.85 -0.65 6.62
CA PHE A 29 -7.57 -0.92 5.97
C PHE A 29 -7.62 -2.22 5.20
N ARG A 30 -6.91 -2.26 4.08
CA ARG A 30 -6.62 -3.50 3.36
C ARG A 30 -5.12 -3.69 3.31
N VAL A 31 -4.65 -4.79 3.90
CA VAL A 31 -3.25 -5.20 3.81
C VAL A 31 -3.04 -5.92 2.47
N PHE A 32 -1.90 -5.66 1.84
CA PHE A 32 -1.46 -6.37 0.65
C PHE A 32 0.02 -6.73 0.73
N LEU A 33 0.36 -7.77 -0.01
CA LEU A 33 1.71 -8.26 -0.23
C LEU A 33 1.86 -8.45 -1.73
N GLU A 34 3.01 -8.10 -2.26
CA GLU A 34 3.31 -8.37 -3.67
C GLU A 34 3.87 -9.79 -3.79
N ILE A 35 3.33 -10.57 -4.72
CA ILE A 35 3.89 -11.87 -5.06
C ILE A 35 5.03 -11.62 -6.03
N VAL A 36 6.20 -12.24 -5.79
CA VAL A 36 7.38 -12.00 -6.63
C VAL A 36 7.09 -12.34 -8.10
N PRO A 37 7.62 -11.58 -9.08
CA PRO A 37 7.29 -11.76 -10.51
C PRO A 37 7.54 -13.17 -11.06
N GLY A 38 8.41 -13.96 -10.43
CA GLY A 38 8.69 -15.35 -10.82
C GLY A 38 7.56 -16.34 -10.53
N VAL A 39 6.54 -15.96 -9.75
CA VAL A 39 5.38 -16.81 -9.45
C VAL A 39 4.23 -16.43 -10.39
N ILE A 40 4.07 -17.20 -11.46
CA ILE A 40 3.07 -16.93 -12.51
C ILE A 40 1.65 -17.35 -12.07
N ASN A 41 1.54 -18.45 -11.32
CA ASN A 41 0.27 -19.02 -10.87
C ASN A 41 0.35 -19.35 -9.38
N PRO A 42 0.12 -18.38 -8.48
CA PRO A 42 0.07 -18.67 -7.05
C PRO A 42 -1.13 -19.59 -6.74
N PRO A 43 -1.02 -20.50 -5.76
CA PRO A 43 -2.15 -21.30 -5.31
C PRO A 43 -3.26 -20.42 -4.75
N GLU A 44 -4.50 -20.89 -4.84
CA GLU A 44 -5.64 -20.22 -4.23
C GLU A 44 -5.48 -20.14 -2.70
N PRO A 45 -5.72 -18.97 -2.07
CA PRO A 45 -5.70 -18.85 -0.62
C PRO A 45 -6.76 -19.75 0.03
N THR A 46 -6.39 -20.39 1.14
CA THR A 46 -7.35 -21.17 1.93
C THR A 46 -8.20 -20.31 2.86
N ASP A 47 -7.72 -19.11 3.20
CA ASP A 47 -8.45 -18.12 3.99
C ASP A 47 -9.38 -17.31 3.07
N PRO A 48 -10.71 -17.33 3.27
CA PRO A 48 -11.66 -16.66 2.39
C PRO A 48 -11.58 -15.12 2.44
N THR A 49 -10.89 -14.55 3.43
CA THR A 49 -10.63 -13.11 3.52
C THR A 49 -9.46 -12.66 2.66
N VAL A 50 -8.62 -13.60 2.22
CA VAL A 50 -7.46 -13.36 1.36
C VAL A 50 -7.85 -13.60 -0.09
N LYS A 51 -7.45 -12.69 -0.97
CA LYS A 51 -7.69 -12.79 -2.40
C LYS A 51 -6.42 -12.47 -3.16
N THR A 52 -6.06 -13.34 -4.09
CA THR A 52 -5.07 -13.01 -5.13
C THR A 52 -5.70 -12.00 -6.09
N VAL A 53 -5.01 -10.89 -6.32
CA VAL A 53 -5.46 -9.86 -7.27
C VAL A 53 -4.35 -9.60 -8.27
N PHE A 54 -4.71 -9.58 -9.54
CA PHE A 54 -3.84 -9.17 -10.63
C PHE A 54 -4.22 -7.76 -11.04
N THR A 55 -3.29 -6.81 -10.87
CA THR A 55 -3.47 -5.42 -11.29
C THR A 55 -2.42 -5.08 -12.34
N PRO A 56 -2.74 -4.17 -13.30
CA PRO A 56 -1.70 -3.58 -14.12
C PRO A 56 -0.68 -2.82 -13.25
N PRO A 57 0.52 -2.52 -13.78
CA PRO A 57 1.46 -1.64 -13.10
C PRO A 57 0.79 -0.31 -12.73
N VAL A 58 1.10 0.19 -11.54
CA VAL A 58 0.57 1.45 -11.02
C VAL A 58 1.74 2.37 -10.69
N TRP A 59 1.60 3.64 -11.05
CA TRP A 59 2.55 4.69 -10.68
C TRP A 59 2.06 5.46 -9.47
N TYR A 60 2.95 5.74 -8.53
CA TYR A 60 2.64 6.45 -7.30
C TYR A 60 3.49 7.70 -7.13
N TYR A 61 2.88 8.76 -6.62
CA TYR A 61 3.62 9.82 -5.92
C TYR A 61 3.89 9.34 -4.51
N THR A 62 5.16 9.37 -4.12
CA THR A 62 5.61 8.80 -2.84
C THR A 62 6.30 9.85 -1.99
N ARG A 63 6.14 9.72 -0.67
CA ARG A 63 6.96 10.41 0.31
C ARG A 63 7.55 9.40 1.29
N SER A 64 8.87 9.40 1.38
CA SER A 64 9.66 8.50 2.22
C SER A 64 10.02 9.14 3.55
N PHE A 65 10.13 8.33 4.60
CA PHE A 65 10.56 8.75 5.93
C PHE A 65 11.38 7.66 6.61
N ASP A 66 12.48 8.06 7.25
CA ASP A 66 13.49 7.15 7.83
C ASP A 66 13.25 6.81 9.31
N LYS A 67 11.98 6.70 9.73
CA LYS A 67 11.64 6.30 11.10
C LYS A 67 10.26 5.65 11.16
N LYS A 68 10.13 4.65 12.04
CA LYS A 68 8.83 4.12 12.45
C LYS A 68 8.06 5.23 13.16
N VAL A 69 6.79 5.37 12.80
CA VAL A 69 5.90 6.44 13.25
C VAL A 69 4.59 5.86 13.75
N ASP A 70 3.92 6.59 14.64
CA ASP A 70 2.59 6.22 15.13
C ASP A 70 1.49 6.62 14.13
N GLU A 71 0.26 6.25 14.45
CA GLU A 71 -0.92 6.48 13.62
C GLU A 71 -1.19 7.97 13.35
N GLN A 72 -1.11 8.82 14.37
CA GLN A 72 -1.35 10.26 14.23
C GLN A 72 -0.32 10.85 13.26
N GLN A 73 0.94 10.47 13.40
CA GLN A 73 1.99 10.97 12.53
C GLN A 73 1.90 10.38 11.11
N ILE A 74 1.26 9.22 10.90
CA ILE A 74 0.92 8.73 9.56
C ILE A 74 -0.17 9.62 8.97
N GLU A 75 -1.23 9.92 9.73
CA GLU A 75 -2.31 10.79 9.28
C GLU A 75 -1.80 12.17 8.85
N GLU A 76 -0.98 12.80 9.68
CA GLU A 76 -0.36 14.10 9.36
C GLU A 76 0.43 14.06 8.05
N ARG A 77 1.16 12.98 7.79
CA ARG A 77 1.96 12.81 6.55
C ARG A 77 1.11 12.57 5.32
N VAL A 78 0.05 11.77 5.45
CA VAL A 78 -0.92 11.53 4.36
C VAL A 78 -1.58 12.84 3.97
N ILE A 79 -2.08 13.60 4.96
CA ILE A 79 -2.70 14.91 4.74
C ILE A 79 -1.69 15.90 4.14
N GLN A 80 -0.44 15.88 4.58
CA GLN A 80 0.58 16.76 4.03
C GLN A 80 0.87 16.43 2.56
N LEU A 81 1.08 15.15 2.23
CA LEU A 81 1.30 14.76 0.83
C LEU A 81 0.08 15.09 -0.05
N LEU A 82 -1.14 14.88 0.46
CA LEU A 82 -2.37 15.25 -0.24
C LEU A 82 -2.38 16.74 -0.62
N LYS A 83 -2.13 17.61 0.37
CA LYS A 83 -2.09 19.08 0.16
C LYS A 83 -1.01 19.49 -0.82
N ASP A 84 0.17 18.89 -0.73
CA ASP A 84 1.29 19.22 -1.61
C ASP A 84 0.95 18.84 -3.07
N LEU A 85 0.33 17.68 -3.29
CA LEU A 85 -0.13 17.28 -4.63
C LEU A 85 -1.25 18.19 -5.18
N GLU A 86 -2.19 18.62 -4.33
CA GLU A 86 -3.23 19.58 -4.68
C GLU A 86 -2.64 20.94 -5.05
N GLN A 87 -1.68 21.45 -4.28
CA GLN A 87 -1.00 22.71 -4.53
C GLN A 87 -0.21 22.69 -5.85
N ASP A 88 0.44 21.56 -6.12
CA ASP A 88 1.24 21.36 -7.33
C ASP A 88 0.39 20.99 -8.57
N ASN A 89 -0.95 20.98 -8.45
CA ASN A 89 -1.90 20.56 -9.48
C ASN A 89 -1.55 19.19 -10.11
N GLN A 90 -1.03 18.26 -9.31
CA GLN A 90 -0.74 16.91 -9.77
C GLN A 90 -2.02 16.09 -9.88
N PRO A 91 -2.23 15.31 -10.95
CA PRO A 91 -3.39 14.44 -11.04
C PRO A 91 -3.16 13.15 -10.25
N PHE A 92 -4.01 12.86 -9.25
CA PHE A 92 -3.93 11.65 -8.43
C PHE A 92 -5.31 11.12 -8.02
N LYS A 93 -5.39 9.85 -7.61
CA LYS A 93 -6.60 9.23 -7.06
C LYS A 93 -6.71 9.55 -5.57
N GLY A 94 -7.56 10.49 -5.20
CA GLY A 94 -7.73 10.96 -3.81
C GLY A 94 -8.62 10.12 -2.90
N THR A 95 -9.04 8.91 -3.32
CA THR A 95 -9.98 8.06 -2.55
C THR A 95 -9.28 7.09 -1.59
N TYR A 96 -8.00 6.78 -1.83
CA TYR A 96 -7.19 5.94 -0.97
C TYR A 96 -5.73 6.40 -1.00
N PHE A 97 -5.01 6.02 0.04
CA PHE A 97 -3.55 6.16 0.13
C PHE A 97 -2.93 4.79 0.41
N VAL A 98 -1.65 4.67 0.09
CA VAL A 98 -0.85 3.49 0.40
C VAL A 98 0.17 3.84 1.46
N ILE A 99 0.33 2.96 2.46
CA ILE A 99 1.50 2.94 3.34
C ILE A 99 2.31 1.71 2.99
N ALA A 100 3.60 1.89 2.71
CA ALA A 100 4.54 0.80 2.50
C ALA A 100 5.60 0.80 3.60
N PHE A 101 5.86 -0.37 4.16
CA PHE A 101 6.86 -0.58 5.22
C PHE A 101 7.98 -1.47 4.71
N PHE A 102 9.21 -0.98 4.81
CA PHE A 102 10.41 -1.75 4.46
C PHE A 102 11.19 -2.12 5.71
N ASN A 103 11.71 -3.34 5.76
CA ASN A 103 12.59 -3.80 6.84
C ASN A 103 13.98 -3.14 6.80
N ILE A 104 14.25 -2.27 5.82
CA ILE A 104 15.50 -1.54 5.68
C ILE A 104 15.40 -0.25 6.49
N ARG A 105 16.10 -0.19 7.64
CA ARG A 105 16.24 1.00 8.49
C ARG A 105 14.92 1.65 8.94
N GLY A 106 13.83 0.88 8.94
CA GLY A 106 12.51 1.41 9.27
C GLY A 106 11.96 2.41 8.25
N LEU A 107 12.42 2.33 7.00
CA LEU A 107 11.91 3.13 5.90
C LEU A 107 10.40 2.88 5.73
N MET A 108 9.66 3.98 5.77
CA MET A 108 8.23 4.01 5.51
C MET A 108 7.94 4.94 4.35
N ILE A 109 6.97 4.58 3.53
CA ILE A 109 6.47 5.39 2.43
C ILE A 109 4.98 5.61 2.62
N VAL A 110 4.52 6.85 2.42
CA VAL A 110 3.10 7.13 2.12
C VAL A 110 2.98 7.52 0.66
N ALA A 111 1.89 7.11 0.01
CA ALA A 111 1.76 7.30 -1.42
C ALA A 111 0.32 7.52 -1.88
N PHE A 112 0.16 8.27 -2.96
CA PHE A 112 -1.07 8.38 -3.73
C PHE A 112 -0.83 7.88 -5.15
N GLU A 113 -1.77 7.09 -5.66
CA GLU A 113 -1.72 6.63 -7.04
C GLU A 113 -1.92 7.82 -7.99
N LYS A 114 -1.08 7.90 -9.02
CA LYS A 114 -1.20 8.90 -10.07
C LYS A 114 -2.48 8.65 -10.89
N ALA A 115 -3.18 9.72 -11.25
CA ALA A 115 -4.31 9.67 -12.16
C ALA A 115 -3.91 10.26 -13.52
N GLY A 116 -4.49 9.73 -14.60
CA GLY A 116 -4.18 10.12 -15.96
C GLY A 116 -2.84 9.56 -16.44
N GLU A 117 -2.92 8.60 -17.36
CA GLU A 117 -1.85 8.34 -18.33
C GLU A 117 -2.13 9.15 -19.60
#